data_AF-P47596-F1
#
_entry.id   AF-P47596-F1
#
_cell.length_a   1.000
_cell.length_b   1.000
_cell.length_c   1.000
_cell.angle_alpha   90.00
_cell.angle_beta   90.00
_cell.angle_gamma   90.00
#
_symmetry.space_group_name_H-M   'P 1'
#
loop_
_entity.id
_entity.type
_entity.pdbx_description
1 polymer ?
#
loop_
_entity_poly.entity_id
_entity_poly.type
_entity_poly.pdbx_seq_one_letter_code
_entity_poly.pdbx_strand_id
1 'polypeptide(L)'
;MEQNNIKEQLISFFNQACSTHQERLDFICSTRESDTFSSVDVPLEPIKNIIEITKDENQQIEITKIAVNNIKTLSSVGATGQYMASFFSTNSEPAIIFCVIYFLYHFGFLKDNNKKQIIKKAYETIADNIADYLNEN
;
A
#
# COMPACT_ATOMS: atom_id res chain seq x y z
N MET A 1 24.16 11.16 9.99
CA MET A 1 23.43 10.65 8.82
C MET A 1 21.97 10.89 9.10
N GLU A 2 21.31 11.71 8.28
CA GLU A 2 19.87 11.95 8.40
C GLU A 2 19.13 10.60 8.46
N GLN A 3 18.14 10.48 9.34
CA GLN A 3 17.21 9.37 9.26
C GLN A 3 16.68 9.37 7.83
N ASN A 4 17.11 8.40 7.01
CA ASN A 4 16.49 8.15 5.71
C ASN A 4 14.98 8.09 5.97
N ASN A 5 14.23 9.09 5.51
CA ASN A 5 12.79 9.09 5.69
C ASN A 5 12.18 8.18 4.63
N ILE A 6 12.30 6.88 4.87
CA ILE A 6 11.83 5.80 3.99
C ILE A 6 10.37 6.03 3.60
N LYS A 7 9.57 6.47 4.58
CA LYS A 7 8.17 6.81 4.36
C LYS A 7 8.01 7.87 3.27
N GLU A 8 8.74 8.99 3.37
CA GLU A 8 8.70 10.06 2.35
C GLU A 8 9.19 9.57 0.98
N GLN A 9 10.24 8.73 0.94
CA GLN A 9 10.73 8.16 -0.32
C GLN A 9 9.69 7.25 -0.98
N LEU A 10 9.09 6.34 -0.22
CA LEU A 10 8.02 5.47 -0.70
C LEU A 10 6.82 6.27 -1.22
N ILE A 11 6.42 7.31 -0.50
CA ILE A 11 5.33 8.20 -0.93
C ILE A 11 5.69 8.93 -2.23
N SER A 12 6.91 9.46 -2.31
CA SER A 12 7.39 10.19 -3.49
C SER A 12 7.41 9.30 -4.73
N PHE A 13 7.99 8.09 -4.63
CA PHE A 13 8.01 7.17 -5.76
C PHE A 13 6.62 6.70 -6.14
N PHE A 14 5.76 6.37 -5.18
CA PHE A 14 4.42 5.92 -5.52
C PHE A 14 3.57 7.02 -6.14
N ASN A 15 3.73 8.28 -5.74
CA ASN A 15 3.07 9.41 -6.39
C ASN A 15 3.53 9.65 -7.84
N GLN A 16 4.75 9.24 -8.18
CA GLN A 16 5.23 9.27 -9.57
C GLN A 16 4.61 8.14 -10.42
N ALA A 17 4.15 7.05 -9.79
CA ALA A 17 3.45 5.96 -10.46
C ALA A 17 1.93 6.17 -10.51
N CYS A 18 1.32 6.53 -9.38
CA CYS A 18 -0.11 6.73 -9.17
C CYS A 18 -0.35 8.12 -8.55
N SER A 19 -0.66 9.10 -9.38
CA SER A 19 -0.81 10.50 -9.01
C SER A 19 -2.22 10.86 -8.53
N THR A 20 -3.24 10.16 -9.03
CA THR A 20 -4.65 10.43 -8.74
C THR A 20 -5.21 9.50 -7.67
N HIS A 21 -6.35 9.87 -7.07
CA HIS A 21 -7.03 8.97 -6.13
C HIS A 21 -7.56 7.71 -6.82
N GLN A 22 -8.11 7.84 -8.04
CA GLN A 22 -8.64 6.70 -8.80
C GLN A 22 -7.55 5.68 -9.12
N GLU A 23 -6.39 6.13 -9.62
CA GLU A 23 -5.24 5.24 -9.91
C GLU A 23 -4.82 4.43 -8.68
N ARG A 24 -4.91 5.02 -7.47
CA ARG A 24 -4.59 4.32 -6.22
C ARG A 24 -5.63 3.26 -5.88
N LEU A 25 -6.91 3.53 -6.12
CA LEU A 25 -7.99 2.56 -5.92
C LEU A 25 -7.89 1.42 -6.94
N ASP A 26 -7.65 1.74 -8.20
CA ASP A 26 -7.42 0.75 -9.26
C ASP A 26 -6.20 -0.12 -8.94
N PHE A 27 -5.14 0.46 -8.37
CA PHE A 27 -3.97 -0.27 -7.89
C PHE A 27 -4.28 -1.26 -6.78
N ILE A 28 -5.14 -0.88 -5.83
CA ILE A 28 -5.59 -1.80 -4.78
C ILE A 28 -6.34 -2.98 -5.38
N CYS A 29 -7.29 -2.73 -6.29
CA CYS A 29 -8.03 -3.78 -6.99
C CYS A 29 -7.13 -4.68 -7.82
N SER A 30 -6.24 -4.10 -8.64
CA SER A 30 -5.34 -4.84 -9.52
C SER A 30 -4.40 -5.77 -8.76
N THR A 31 -3.79 -5.25 -7.69
CA THR A 31 -2.91 -6.01 -6.81
C THR A 31 -3.69 -7.10 -6.07
N ARG A 32 -4.93 -6.82 -5.65
CA ARG A 32 -5.76 -7.80 -4.94
C ARG A 32 -6.22 -8.95 -5.83
N GLU A 33 -6.56 -8.66 -7.08
CA GLU A 33 -7.14 -9.64 -8.01
C GLU A 33 -6.10 -10.45 -8.80
N SER A 34 -4.85 -9.99 -8.86
CA SER A 34 -3.85 -10.63 -9.72
C SER A 34 -2.44 -10.65 -9.12
N ASP A 35 -1.58 -11.48 -9.70
CA ASP A 35 -0.14 -11.47 -9.45
C ASP A 35 0.56 -10.34 -10.24
N THR A 36 -0.17 -9.30 -10.64
CA THR A 36 0.36 -8.14 -11.35
C THR A 36 -0.42 -6.88 -10.96
N PHE A 37 -0.10 -5.73 -11.55
CA PHE A 37 -0.93 -4.52 -11.48
C PHE A 37 -1.31 -4.05 -12.89
N SER A 38 -1.49 -5.01 -13.82
CA SER A 38 -1.58 -4.73 -15.27
C SER A 38 -2.79 -3.91 -15.69
N SER A 39 -3.82 -3.81 -14.85
CA SER A 39 -4.98 -2.95 -15.14
C SER A 39 -4.74 -1.47 -14.81
N VAL A 40 -3.64 -1.14 -14.11
CA VAL A 40 -3.24 0.25 -13.86
C VAL A 40 -2.14 0.62 -14.83
N ASP A 41 -2.41 1.59 -15.72
CA ASP A 41 -1.42 2.13 -16.65
C ASP A 41 -0.44 3.05 -15.90
N VAL A 42 0.50 2.44 -15.15
CA VAL A 42 1.44 3.16 -14.28
C VAL A 42 2.89 3.03 -14.76
N PRO A 43 3.70 4.10 -14.63
CA PRO A 43 5.13 4.02 -14.84
C PRO A 43 5.79 2.92 -13.98
N LEU A 44 6.57 2.05 -14.62
CA LEU A 44 7.25 0.94 -13.92
C LEU A 44 8.48 1.40 -13.12
N GLU A 45 9.12 2.49 -13.53
CA GLU A 45 10.38 2.92 -12.92
C GLU A 45 10.25 3.30 -11.43
N PRO A 46 9.22 4.08 -11.01
CA PRO A 46 9.02 4.34 -9.59
C PRO A 46 8.69 3.07 -8.79
N ILE A 47 7.97 2.10 -9.36
CA ILE A 47 7.69 0.81 -8.72
C ILE A 47 9.00 0.02 -8.51
N LYS A 48 9.91 0.03 -9.48
CA LYS A 48 11.24 -0.59 -9.32
C LYS A 48 12.05 0.08 -8.21
N ASN A 49 12.00 1.40 -8.09
CA ASN A 49 12.67 2.13 -7.00
C ASN A 49 12.13 1.74 -5.62
N ILE A 50 10.81 1.55 -5.49
CA ILE A 50 10.18 1.02 -4.27
C ILE A 50 10.73 -0.37 -3.94
N ILE A 51 10.81 -1.27 -4.92
CA ILE A 51 11.36 -2.62 -4.73
C ILE A 51 12.84 -2.54 -4.31
N GLU A 52 13.63 -1.66 -4.92
CA GLU A 52 15.06 -1.52 -4.61
C GLU A 52 15.28 -1.14 -3.14
N ILE A 53 14.48 -0.22 -2.59
CA ILE A 53 14.51 0.13 -1.15
C ILE A 53 14.31 -1.12 -0.30
N THR A 54 13.37 -2.00 -0.67
CA THR A 54 13.07 -3.20 0.12
C THR A 54 14.13 -4.28 0.09
N LYS A 55 15.14 -4.18 -0.78
CA LYS A 55 16.23 -5.16 -0.79
C LYS A 55 17.14 -5.05 0.43
N ASP A 56 17.24 -3.87 1.03
CA ASP A 56 18.00 -3.63 2.26
C ASP A 56 17.18 -4.05 3.49
N GLU A 57 17.76 -4.91 4.34
CA GLU A 57 17.10 -5.48 5.52
C GLU A 57 16.73 -4.43 6.58
N ASN A 58 17.56 -3.40 6.78
CA ASN A 58 17.25 -2.30 7.71
C ASN A 58 16.04 -1.51 7.22
N GLN A 59 15.92 -1.32 5.91
CA GLN A 59 14.77 -0.68 5.30
C GLN A 59 13.51 -1.52 5.51
N GLN A 60 13.59 -2.84 5.33
CA GLN A 60 12.43 -3.74 5.57
C GLN A 60 11.88 -3.63 7.00
N ILE A 61 12.76 -3.50 8.01
CA ILE A 61 12.33 -3.33 9.41
C ILE A 61 11.51 -2.04 9.57
N GLU A 62 11.99 -0.93 9.02
CA GLU A 62 11.30 0.37 9.08
C GLU A 62 9.99 0.37 8.27
N ILE A 63 10.00 -0.21 7.07
CA ILE A 63 8.80 -0.40 6.23
C ILE A 63 7.74 -1.20 6.98
N THR A 64 8.16 -2.22 7.72
CA THR A 64 7.25 -3.03 8.53
C THR A 64 6.69 -2.23 9.73
N LYS A 65 7.45 -1.31 10.33
CA LYS A 65 6.91 -0.40 11.35
C LYS A 65 5.89 0.57 10.75
N ILE A 66 6.18 1.10 9.57
CA ILE A 66 5.25 1.96 8.81
C ILE A 66 3.95 1.21 8.51
N ALA A 67 4.04 -0.04 8.05
CA ALA A 67 2.90 -0.93 7.80
C ALA A 67 1.98 -1.06 9.02
N VAL A 68 2.55 -1.39 10.18
CA VAL A 68 1.81 -1.58 11.43
C VAL A 68 1.14 -0.28 11.87
N ASN A 69 1.83 0.85 11.77
CA ASN A 69 1.25 2.15 12.12
C ASN A 69 0.12 2.54 11.15
N ASN A 70 0.29 2.26 9.84
CA ASN A 70 -0.74 2.55 8.84
C ASN A 70 -1.99 1.71 9.05
N ILE A 71 -1.86 0.40 9.32
CA ILE A 71 -2.99 -0.47 9.67
C ILE A 71 -3.76 0.08 10.88
N LYS A 72 -3.07 0.52 11.93
CA LYS A 72 -3.72 1.11 13.11
C LYS A 72 -4.55 2.34 12.75
N THR A 73 -3.99 3.24 11.93
CA THR A 73 -4.73 4.39 11.41
C THR A 73 -6.00 3.95 10.69
N LEU A 74 -5.91 2.98 9.78
CA LEU A 74 -7.06 2.53 8.99
C LEU A 74 -8.11 1.79 9.80
N SER A 75 -7.68 1.00 10.79
CA SER A 75 -8.60 0.32 11.71
C SER A 75 -9.46 1.28 12.54
N SER A 76 -9.07 2.56 12.64
CA SER A 76 -9.80 3.59 13.37
C SER A 76 -10.88 4.32 12.55
N VAL A 77 -10.84 4.18 11.22
CA VAL A 77 -11.69 4.93 10.27
C VAL A 77 -13.10 4.35 10.15
N GLY A 78 -13.27 3.05 10.38
CA GLY A 78 -14.53 2.34 10.23
C GLY A 78 -14.39 1.06 9.41
N ALA A 79 -15.45 0.24 9.38
CA ALA A 79 -15.38 -1.13 8.87
C ALA A 79 -15.85 -1.33 7.42
N THR A 80 -16.37 -0.31 6.73
CA THR A 80 -16.91 -0.45 5.37
C THR A 80 -15.95 0.10 4.30
N GLY A 81 -16.01 -0.47 3.09
CA GLY A 81 -15.24 -0.02 1.93
C GLY A 81 -15.45 1.45 1.58
N GLN A 82 -16.70 1.92 1.63
CA GLN A 82 -17.05 3.31 1.34
C GLN A 82 -16.34 4.30 2.27
N TYR A 83 -16.28 4.01 3.58
CA TYR A 83 -15.58 4.87 4.54
C TYR A 83 -14.07 4.84 4.30
N MET A 84 -13.50 3.68 3.97
CA MET A 84 -12.08 3.55 3.66
C MET A 84 -11.70 4.29 2.37
N ALA A 85 -12.50 4.17 1.31
CA ALA A 85 -12.31 4.91 0.07
C ALA A 85 -12.41 6.42 0.29
N SER A 86 -13.43 6.88 1.04
CA SER A 86 -13.60 8.30 1.41
C SER A 86 -12.46 8.81 2.29
N PHE A 87 -11.92 7.98 3.17
CA PHE A 87 -10.73 8.32 3.94
C PHE A 87 -9.50 8.43 3.05
N PHE A 88 -9.32 7.53 2.08
CA PHE A 88 -8.22 7.59 1.12
C PHE A 88 -8.29 8.79 0.17
N SER A 89 -9.48 9.28 -0.15
CA SER A 89 -9.63 10.51 -0.95
C SER A 89 -9.21 11.75 -0.17
N THR A 90 -9.43 11.77 1.15
CA THR A 90 -9.12 12.91 2.04
C THR A 90 -7.71 12.83 2.64
N ASN A 91 -7.17 11.63 2.85
CA ASN A 91 -5.87 11.36 3.46
C ASN A 91 -4.98 10.61 2.47
N SER A 92 -4.37 11.34 1.55
CA SER A 92 -3.56 10.77 0.47
C SER A 92 -2.36 9.98 0.98
N GLU A 93 -1.66 10.46 2.01
CA GLU A 93 -0.49 9.79 2.55
C GLU A 93 -0.81 8.38 3.09
N PRO A 94 -1.79 8.18 3.99
CA PRO A 94 -2.21 6.83 4.40
C PRO A 94 -2.64 5.94 3.24
N ALA A 95 -3.30 6.49 2.22
CA ALA A 95 -3.70 5.75 1.03
C ALA A 95 -2.48 5.25 0.24
N ILE A 96 -1.50 6.12 0.02
CA ILE A 96 -0.26 5.80 -0.68
C ILE A 96 0.55 4.76 0.11
N ILE A 97 0.73 4.99 1.41
CA ILE A 97 1.41 4.03 2.28
C ILE A 97 0.67 2.70 2.30
N PHE A 98 -0.66 2.71 2.27
CA PHE A 98 -1.42 1.48 2.16
C PHE A 98 -1.07 0.73 0.88
N CYS A 99 -1.16 1.39 -0.28
CA CYS A 99 -0.89 0.79 -1.58
C CYS A 99 0.53 0.23 -1.66
N VAL A 100 1.53 1.03 -1.28
CA VAL A 100 2.95 0.61 -1.32
C VAL A 100 3.20 -0.61 -0.45
N ILE A 101 2.76 -0.57 0.80
CA ILE A 101 3.00 -1.69 1.71
C ILE A 101 2.21 -2.93 1.28
N TYR A 102 0.97 -2.75 0.82
CA TYR A 102 0.15 -3.86 0.34
C TYR A 102 0.83 -4.55 -0.84
N PHE A 103 1.32 -3.78 -1.81
CA PHE A 103 2.11 -4.26 -2.94
C PHE A 103 3.36 -5.03 -2.47
N LEU A 104 4.15 -4.44 -1.59
CA LEU A 104 5.39 -5.05 -1.08
C LEU A 104 5.11 -6.36 -0.33
N TYR A 105 4.00 -6.42 0.38
CA TYR A 105 3.55 -7.62 1.07
C TYR A 105 3.03 -8.67 0.09
N HIS A 106 2.10 -8.31 -0.80
CA HIS A 106 1.41 -9.20 -1.76
C HIS A 106 2.40 -9.92 -2.65
N PHE A 107 3.41 -9.19 -3.15
CA PHE A 107 4.47 -9.74 -4.00
C PHE A 107 5.67 -10.31 -3.24
N GLY A 108 5.58 -10.42 -1.91
CA GLY A 108 6.60 -11.11 -1.11
C GLY A 108 7.95 -10.37 -0.98
N PHE A 109 7.97 -9.06 -1.19
CA PHE A 109 9.19 -8.24 -1.07
C PHE A 109 9.63 -7.98 0.38
N LEU A 110 8.70 -8.03 1.34
CA LEU A 110 9.04 -8.04 2.77
C LEU A 110 9.46 -9.45 3.20
N LYS A 111 10.38 -9.62 4.16
CA LYS A 111 10.87 -10.95 4.62
C LYS A 111 10.42 -11.37 6.02
N ASP A 112 9.93 -10.48 6.88
CA ASP A 112 9.52 -10.79 8.27
C ASP A 112 8.23 -11.64 8.31
N ASN A 113 8.38 -12.97 8.31
CA ASN A 113 7.26 -13.91 8.27
C ASN A 113 6.31 -13.82 9.46
N ASN A 114 6.80 -13.45 10.65
CA ASN A 114 5.97 -13.34 11.85
C ASN A 114 5.01 -12.14 11.74
N LYS A 115 5.51 -11.00 11.26
CA LYS A 115 4.66 -9.82 11.06
C LYS A 115 3.83 -9.89 9.79
N LYS A 116 4.31 -10.61 8.77
CA LYS A 116 3.58 -10.82 7.51
C LYS A 116 2.17 -11.33 7.72
N GLN A 117 1.93 -12.31 8.59
CA GLN A 117 0.58 -12.88 8.73
C GLN A 117 -0.43 -11.89 9.32
N ILE A 118 0.01 -11.05 10.26
CA ILE A 118 -0.82 -10.00 10.85
C ILE A 118 -1.09 -8.89 9.82
N ILE A 119 -0.05 -8.47 9.11
CA ILE A 119 -0.11 -7.46 8.04
C ILE A 119 -1.02 -7.96 6.91
N LYS A 120 -0.78 -9.18 6.41
CA LYS A 120 -1.57 -9.89 5.40
C LYS A 120 -3.05 -9.73 5.64
N LYS A 121 -3.53 -10.27 6.76
CA LYS A 121 -4.95 -10.32 7.06
C LYS A 121 -5.56 -8.93 7.12
N ALA A 122 -4.85 -7.97 7.73
CA ALA A 122 -5.35 -6.60 7.84
C ALA A 122 -5.42 -5.90 6.48
N TYR A 123 -4.37 -5.99 5.67
CA TYR A 123 -4.33 -5.39 4.34
C TYR A 123 -5.33 -6.03 3.38
N GLU A 124 -5.46 -7.36 3.38
CA GLU A 124 -6.43 -8.09 2.57
C GLU A 124 -7.86 -7.71 2.96
N THR A 125 -8.18 -7.65 4.26
CA THR A 125 -9.52 -7.24 4.71
C THR A 125 -9.87 -5.82 4.24
N ILE A 126 -8.91 -4.89 4.29
CA ILE A 126 -9.12 -3.51 3.82
C ILE A 126 -9.25 -3.47 2.30
N ALA A 127 -8.38 -4.20 1.57
CA ALA A 127 -8.41 -4.27 0.12
C ALA A 127 -9.71 -4.90 -0.39
N ASP A 128 -10.21 -5.95 0.25
CA ASP A 128 -11.48 -6.60 -0.06
C ASP A 128 -12.65 -5.61 0.12
N ASN A 129 -12.72 -4.92 1.25
CA ASN A 129 -13.75 -3.92 1.48
C ASN A 129 -13.73 -2.81 0.41
N ILE A 130 -12.55 -2.32 0.04
CA ILE A 130 -12.41 -1.29 -1.01
C ILE A 130 -12.82 -1.84 -2.38
N ALA A 131 -12.39 -3.05 -2.74
CA ALA A 131 -12.71 -3.67 -4.01
C ALA A 131 -14.21 -3.96 -4.15
N ASP A 132 -14.85 -4.48 -3.09
CA ASP A 132 -16.29 -4.73 -3.09
C ASP A 132 -17.07 -3.41 -3.27
N TYR A 133 -16.66 -2.33 -2.59
CA TYR A 133 -17.24 -1.00 -2.79
C TYR A 133 -17.11 -0.51 -4.24
N LEU A 134 -15.98 -0.75 -4.91
CA LEU A 134 -15.77 -0.34 -6.29
C LEU A 134 -16.51 -1.21 -7.30
N ASN A 135 -16.75 -2.49 -7.00
CA ASN A 135 -17.48 -3.39 -7.88
C ASN A 135 -19.01 -3.23 -7.78
N GLU A 136 -19.50 -2.68 -6.67
CA GLU A 136 -20.93 -2.36 -6.47
C GLU A 136 -21.36 -1.02 -7.08
N ASN A 137 -20.42 -0.19 -7.56
CA ASN A 137 -20.66 1.16 -8.10
C ASN A 137 -20.04 1.36 -9.49
#